data_AF-A0A3C1UUL0-F1
#
_entry.id   AF-A0A3C1UUL0-F1
#
_cell.length_a   1.000
_cell.length_b   1.000
_cell.length_c   1.000
_cell.angle_alpha   90.00
_cell.angle_beta   90.00
_cell.angle_gamma   90.00
#
_symmetry.space_group_name_H-M   'P 1'
#
loop_
_entity.id
_entity.type
_entity.pdbx_description
1 polymer ?
#
loop_
_entity_poly.entity_id
_entity_poly.type
_entity_poly.pdbx_seq_one_letter_code
_entity_poly.pdbx_strand_id
1 'polypeptide(L)'
;VKIIDYKSSNHEFSAEELYYGLQLQLLLYMDSYIAAFKPKDGKNLLPGGVFYFKVSNPMVEENGGGDVEKLVLEQYDMNGLVLDDESLLDGIGERVKKGRGEKIETLAGVKKVGGEDFEKLCRDAEKIAVMLGKGILGGNVDINPSKCGGKTGCDYCPYASVCRFEMRENAHYRETPVDTDEQ
;
A
#
# COMPACT_ATOMS: atom_id res chain seq x y z
N VAL A 1 4.78 9.10 13.08
CA VAL A 1 4.33 7.70 13.27
C VAL A 1 4.69 6.88 12.06
N LYS A 2 5.08 5.61 12.23
CA LYS A 2 5.31 4.68 11.12
C LYS A 2 4.48 3.41 11.33
N ILE A 3 3.84 2.91 10.28
CA ILE A 3 3.15 1.61 10.25
C ILE A 3 3.86 0.70 9.24
N ILE A 4 4.13 -0.55 9.62
CA ILE A 4 4.69 -1.56 8.73
C ILE A 4 3.75 -2.77 8.75
N ASP A 5 3.38 -3.24 7.57
CA ASP A 5 2.55 -4.42 7.37
C ASP A 5 3.36 -5.52 6.66
N TYR A 6 3.44 -6.68 7.30
CA TYR A 6 4.24 -7.81 6.83
C TYR A 6 3.38 -8.69 5.93
N LYS A 7 3.79 -8.86 4.67
CA LYS A 7 3.06 -9.62 3.65
C LYS A 7 3.96 -10.65 2.97
N SER A 8 3.38 -11.78 2.55
CA SER A 8 4.11 -12.82 1.82
C SER A 8 4.31 -12.48 0.34
N SER A 9 3.43 -11.66 -0.23
CA SER A 9 3.47 -11.19 -1.61
C SER A 9 3.99 -9.76 -1.70
N ASN A 10 4.43 -9.37 -2.91
CA ASN A 10 4.69 -7.96 -3.21
C ASN A 10 3.36 -7.20 -3.21
N HIS A 11 3.35 -6.04 -2.56
CA HIS A 11 2.26 -5.10 -2.57
C HIS A 11 2.83 -3.70 -2.78
N GLU A 12 2.22 -2.96 -3.68
CA GLU A 12 2.55 -1.56 -3.94
C GLU A 12 1.37 -0.69 -3.51
N PHE A 13 1.68 0.56 -3.17
CA PHE A 13 0.63 1.53 -2.89
C PHE A 13 0.06 2.09 -4.21
N SER A 14 -1.25 2.01 -4.36
CA SER A 14 -2.02 2.55 -5.48
C SER A 14 -3.07 3.53 -4.99
N ALA A 15 -2.99 4.77 -5.49
CA ALA A 15 -3.99 5.80 -5.20
C ALA A 15 -5.33 5.45 -5.86
N GLU A 16 -5.29 4.71 -6.96
CA GLU A 16 -6.42 4.20 -7.71
C GLU A 16 -7.16 3.12 -6.92
N GLU A 17 -6.43 2.10 -6.42
CA GLU A 17 -7.01 1.07 -5.56
C GLU A 17 -7.57 1.68 -4.26
N LEU A 18 -6.91 2.70 -3.70
CA LEU A 18 -7.46 3.48 -2.59
C LEU A 18 -8.79 4.15 -2.98
N TYR A 19 -8.82 4.89 -4.10
CA TYR A 19 -10.00 5.63 -4.56
C TYR A 19 -11.23 4.72 -4.74
N TYR A 20 -11.03 3.52 -5.27
CA TYR A 20 -12.10 2.53 -5.44
C TYR A 20 -12.40 1.68 -4.20
N GLY A 21 -11.72 1.94 -3.08
CA GLY A 21 -11.90 1.23 -1.82
C GLY A 21 -11.35 -0.20 -1.78
N LEU A 22 -10.42 -0.53 -2.68
CA LEU A 22 -9.75 -1.82 -2.76
C LEU A 22 -8.53 -1.89 -1.82
N GLN A 23 -7.86 -0.77 -1.56
CA GLN A 23 -6.67 -0.70 -0.72
C GLN A 23 -6.80 0.38 0.37
N LEU A 24 -7.32 0.01 1.54
CA LEU A 24 -7.58 0.94 2.67
C LEU A 24 -6.69 0.69 3.90
N GLN A 25 -6.16 -0.53 4.04
CA GLN A 25 -5.65 -1.08 5.30
C GLN A 25 -4.61 -0.17 5.99
N LEU A 26 -3.54 0.19 5.27
CA LEU A 26 -2.41 0.94 5.83
C LEU A 26 -2.79 2.35 6.28
N LEU A 27 -3.60 3.06 5.48
CA LEU A 27 -4.04 4.42 5.78
C LEU A 27 -5.02 4.45 6.95
N LEU A 28 -5.94 3.48 7.01
CA LEU A 28 -6.82 3.33 8.17
C LEU A 28 -6.05 3.04 9.46
N TYR A 29 -4.99 2.22 9.40
CA TYR A 29 -4.15 1.96 10.58
C TYR A 29 -3.44 3.22 11.05
N MET A 30 -2.86 3.99 10.12
CA MET A 30 -2.20 5.26 10.43
C MET A 30 -3.19 6.25 11.06
N ASP A 31 -4.33 6.46 10.41
CA ASP A 31 -5.38 7.37 10.86
C ASP A 31 -5.90 6.99 12.26
N SER A 32 -6.27 5.72 12.44
CA SER A 32 -6.77 5.19 13.72
C SER A 32 -5.75 5.36 14.84
N TYR A 33 -4.46 5.12 14.55
CA TYR A 33 -3.40 5.25 15.55
C TYR A 33 -3.20 6.71 15.97
N ILE A 34 -3.14 7.65 15.02
CA ILE A 34 -2.98 9.08 15.30
C ILE A 34 -4.21 9.63 16.05
N ALA A 35 -5.41 9.18 15.69
CA ALA A 35 -6.64 9.56 16.36
C ALA A 35 -6.66 9.09 17.83
N ALA A 36 -6.30 7.82 18.07
CA ALA A 36 -6.38 7.19 19.39
C ALA A 36 -5.24 7.58 20.34
N PHE A 37 -4.03 7.78 19.83
CA PHE A 37 -2.87 8.02 20.68
C PHE A 37 -2.60 9.51 20.90
N LYS A 38 -2.59 9.93 22.16
CA LYS A 38 -2.18 11.28 22.58
C LYS A 38 -0.89 11.19 23.40
N PRO A 39 0.25 11.66 22.86
CA PRO A 39 1.51 11.69 23.59
C PRO A 39 1.41 12.47 24.91
N LYS A 40 2.12 12.00 25.95
CA LYS A 40 2.15 12.65 27.28
C LYS A 40 2.76 14.06 27.25
N ASP A 41 3.63 14.33 26.28
CA ASP A 41 4.26 15.63 26.08
C ASP A 41 3.37 16.63 25.32
N GLY A 42 2.13 16.24 24.99
CA GLY A 42 1.13 17.10 24.34
C GLY A 42 1.43 17.38 22.87
N LYS A 43 2.46 16.77 22.28
CA LYS A 43 2.79 16.97 20.87
C LYS A 43 1.81 16.24 19.97
N ASN A 44 1.51 16.85 18.84
CA ASN A 44 0.73 16.20 17.79
C ASN A 44 1.56 15.12 17.09
N LEU A 45 0.94 13.97 16.87
CA LEU A 45 1.52 12.94 16.02
C LEU A 45 1.25 13.27 14.55
N LEU A 46 2.29 13.16 13.72
CA LEU A 46 2.18 13.26 12.26
C LEU A 46 2.31 11.88 11.60
N PRO A 47 1.63 11.64 10.46
CA PRO A 47 1.86 10.46 9.65
C PRO A 47 3.24 10.57 9.01
N GLY A 48 4.15 9.66 9.40
CA GLY A 48 5.51 9.63 8.87
C GLY A 48 5.67 8.66 7.72
N GLY A 49 5.01 7.51 7.76
CA GLY A 49 5.03 6.57 6.65
C GLY A 49 4.24 5.30 6.90
N VAL A 50 3.77 4.70 5.82
CA VAL A 50 3.11 3.39 5.80
C VAL A 50 3.82 2.49 4.80
N PHE A 51 4.15 1.27 5.22
CA PHE A 51 5.03 0.40 4.44
C PHE A 51 4.51 -1.03 4.39
N TYR A 52 4.58 -1.63 3.20
CA TYR A 52 4.55 -3.07 3.03
C TYR A 52 5.97 -3.62 3.08
N PHE A 53 6.18 -4.62 3.93
CA PHE A 53 7.42 -5.39 3.98
C PHE A 53 7.15 -6.81 3.48
N LYS A 54 7.87 -7.22 2.43
CA LYS A 54 7.77 -8.57 1.88
C LYS A 54 8.58 -9.56 2.72
N VAL A 55 7.90 -10.43 3.45
CA VAL A 55 8.53 -11.55 4.14
C VAL A 55 8.70 -12.70 3.15
N SER A 56 9.93 -12.90 2.69
CA SER A 56 10.26 -13.97 1.75
C SER A 56 11.70 -14.46 1.98
N ASN A 57 12.06 -15.58 1.37
CA ASN A 57 13.44 -16.03 1.23
C ASN A 57 13.83 -15.86 -0.25
N PRO A 58 14.38 -14.71 -0.66
CA PRO A 58 14.61 -14.41 -2.06
C PRO A 58 15.75 -15.25 -2.64
N MET A 59 15.56 -15.75 -3.85
CA MET A 59 16.67 -16.23 -4.67
C MET A 59 17.11 -15.10 -5.59
N VAL A 60 18.42 -14.86 -5.66
CA VAL A 60 19.02 -13.84 -6.54
C VAL A 60 19.94 -14.53 -7.53
N GLU A 61 19.92 -14.06 -8.78
CA GLU A 61 20.85 -14.50 -9.81
C GLU A 61 22.05 -13.54 -9.82
N GLU A 62 23.26 -14.09 -9.70
CA GLU A 62 24.52 -13.34 -9.74
C GLU A 62 25.24 -13.69 -11.05
N ASN A 63 25.49 -12.68 -11.89
CA ASN A 63 26.03 -12.85 -13.23
C ASN A 63 27.43 -12.21 -13.40
N GLY A 64 28.34 -12.43 -12.45
CA GLY A 64 29.76 -12.10 -12.60
C GLY A 64 30.37 -11.21 -11.50
N GLY A 65 30.47 -11.72 -10.27
CA GLY A 65 31.27 -11.14 -9.19
C GLY A 65 30.66 -9.93 -8.47
N GLY A 66 29.35 -9.70 -8.64
CA GLY A 66 28.58 -8.70 -7.92
C GLY A 66 28.43 -8.98 -6.42
N ASP A 67 28.01 -7.97 -5.68
CA ASP A 67 27.71 -8.10 -4.26
C ASP A 67 26.36 -8.80 -4.06
N VAL A 68 26.39 -10.11 -3.86
CA VAL A 68 25.20 -10.95 -3.64
C VAL A 68 24.36 -10.44 -2.46
N GLU A 69 25.01 -9.91 -1.42
CA GLU A 69 24.28 -9.40 -0.26
C GLU A 69 23.49 -8.15 -0.60
N LYS A 70 24.04 -7.27 -1.44
CA LYS A 70 23.32 -6.12 -1.96
C LYS A 70 22.09 -6.56 -2.77
N LEU A 71 22.25 -7.51 -3.68
CA LEU A 71 21.13 -8.05 -4.47
C LEU A 71 20.04 -8.66 -3.58
N VAL A 72 20.43 -9.37 -2.52
CA VAL A 72 19.48 -9.92 -1.54
C VAL A 72 18.78 -8.80 -0.76
N LEU A 73 19.50 -7.74 -0.36
CA LEU A 73 18.93 -6.62 0.39
C LEU A 73 17.94 -5.81 -0.46
N GLU A 74 18.20 -5.63 -1.76
CA GLU A 74 17.28 -4.98 -2.70
C GLU A 74 15.93 -5.73 -2.80
N GLN A 75 15.92 -7.05 -2.60
CA GLN A 75 14.67 -7.83 -2.58
C GLN A 75 13.79 -7.57 -1.34
N TYR A 76 14.33 -6.89 -0.33
CA TYR A 76 13.61 -6.49 0.89
C TYR A 76 13.23 -5.00 0.89
N ASP A 77 13.40 -4.30 -0.24
CA ASP A 77 12.95 -2.92 -0.36
C ASP A 77 11.44 -2.83 -0.07
N MET A 78 11.12 -1.87 0.79
CA MET A 78 9.74 -1.63 1.18
C MET A 78 9.02 -0.84 0.09
N ASN A 79 7.71 -1.05 0.01
CA ASN A 79 6.80 -0.28 -0.82
C ASN A 79 5.81 0.47 0.06
N GLY A 80 5.28 1.61 -0.39
CA GLY A 80 4.27 2.34 0.38
C GLY A 80 4.31 3.84 0.17
N LEU A 81 3.98 4.58 1.24
CA LEU A 81 4.01 6.04 1.29
C LEU A 81 4.91 6.52 2.43
N VAL A 82 5.64 7.60 2.20
CA VAL A 82 6.42 8.30 3.23
C VAL A 82 6.21 9.79 3.13
N LEU A 83 6.21 10.46 4.28
CA LEU A 83 6.21 11.91 4.35
C LEU A 83 7.51 12.45 3.73
N ASP A 84 7.39 13.39 2.81
CA ASP A 84 8.52 14.06 2.17
C ASP A 84 9.14 15.09 3.13
N ASP A 85 9.84 14.58 4.14
CA ASP A 85 10.57 15.35 5.14
C ASP A 85 11.99 14.78 5.26
N GLU A 86 13.00 15.59 4.96
CA GLU A 86 14.40 15.14 4.94
C GLU A 86 14.86 14.58 6.29
N SER A 87 14.43 15.19 7.40
CA SER A 87 14.84 14.75 8.75
C SER A 87 14.26 13.39 9.11
N LEU A 88 13.04 13.12 8.65
CA LEU A 88 12.40 11.82 8.78
C LEU A 88 13.06 10.78 7.88
N LEU A 89 13.33 11.13 6.63
CA LEU A 89 13.96 10.23 5.66
C LEU A 89 15.36 9.82 6.11
N ASP A 90 16.13 10.71 6.72
CA ASP A 90 17.42 10.39 7.33
C ASP A 90 17.27 9.41 8.50
N GLY A 91 16.22 9.55 9.33
CA GLY A 91 15.96 8.66 10.46
C GLY A 91 15.35 7.30 10.09
N ILE A 92 14.58 7.23 9.01
CA ILE A 92 14.03 5.96 8.49
C ILE A 92 15.08 5.21 7.68
N GLY A 93 15.82 5.94 6.83
CA GLY A 93 16.82 5.43 5.93
C GLY A 93 18.19 5.23 6.57
N GLU A 94 18.26 4.91 7.87
CA GLU A 94 19.54 4.67 8.53
C GLU A 94 20.29 3.56 7.79
N ARG A 95 21.36 4.04 7.16
CA ARG A 95 22.16 3.40 6.12
C ARG A 95 22.87 2.22 6.76
N VAL A 96 22.74 1.01 6.22
CA VAL A 96 23.74 -0.02 6.48
C VAL A 96 25.05 0.47 5.85
N LYS A 97 25.86 1.20 6.63
CA LYS A 97 27.25 1.49 6.28
C LYS A 97 28.02 0.17 6.37
N LYS A 98 28.07 -0.60 5.28
CA LYS A 98 29.22 -1.49 5.09
C LYS A 98 30.41 -0.66 4.65
N GLY A 99 31.61 -1.12 5.05
CA GLY A 99 32.90 -0.44 4.91
C GLY A 99 33.37 -0.06 3.49
N ARG A 100 32.47 0.00 2.50
CA ARG A 100 32.71 0.47 1.12
C ARG A 100 31.94 1.74 0.73
N GLY A 101 31.10 2.31 1.60
CA GLY A 101 30.50 3.62 1.36
C GLY A 101 29.31 3.65 0.39
N GLU A 102 28.83 2.50 -0.08
CA GLU A 102 27.59 2.40 -0.84
C GLU A 102 26.36 2.52 0.07
N LYS A 103 25.38 3.32 -0.35
CA LYS A 103 24.12 3.54 0.36
C LYS A 103 23.06 2.61 -0.25
N ILE A 104 22.57 1.65 0.52
CA ILE A 104 21.41 0.84 0.12
C ILE A 104 20.15 1.60 0.53
N GLU A 105 19.30 1.92 -0.43
CA GLU A 105 18.08 2.71 -0.20
C GLU A 105 16.89 1.79 0.01
N THR A 106 16.58 1.47 1.27
CA THR A 106 15.44 0.61 1.66
C THR A 106 14.05 1.20 1.38
N LEU A 107 14.00 2.34 0.68
CA LEU A 107 12.81 3.12 0.37
C LEU A 107 12.64 3.36 -1.14
N ALA A 108 13.39 2.65 -2.00
CA ALA A 108 13.33 2.84 -3.45
C ALA A 108 11.91 2.66 -4.02
N GLY A 109 11.11 1.74 -3.47
CA GLY A 109 9.72 1.48 -3.85
C GLY A 109 8.68 2.35 -3.12
N VAL A 110 9.11 3.34 -2.34
CA VAL A 110 8.20 4.16 -1.50
C VAL A 110 7.93 5.50 -2.16
N LYS A 111 6.66 5.83 -2.36
CA LYS A 111 6.23 7.13 -2.89
C LYS A 111 6.33 8.19 -1.80
N LYS A 112 6.98 9.32 -2.10
CA LYS A 112 7.07 10.48 -1.21
C LYS A 112 5.86 11.37 -1.42
N VAL A 113 5.27 11.84 -0.33
CA VAL A 113 4.07 12.69 -0.35
C VAL A 113 4.20 13.84 0.65
N GLY A 114 3.66 15.01 0.30
CA GLY A 114 3.58 16.14 1.23
C GLY A 114 2.67 15.84 2.41
N GLY A 115 2.84 16.56 3.52
CA GLY A 115 2.06 16.34 4.74
C GLY A 115 0.56 16.49 4.54
N GLU A 116 0.13 17.53 3.82
CA GLU A 116 -1.29 17.78 3.53
C GLU A 116 -1.91 16.65 2.69
N ASP A 117 -1.19 16.16 1.69
CA ASP A 117 -1.62 15.05 0.83
C ASP A 117 -1.69 13.75 1.61
N PHE A 118 -0.69 13.46 2.46
CA PHE A 118 -0.71 12.27 3.31
C PHE A 118 -1.93 12.28 4.23
N GLU A 119 -2.17 13.38 4.93
CA GLU A 119 -3.37 13.49 5.77
C GLU A 119 -4.66 13.40 4.96
N LYS A 120 -4.69 13.94 3.74
CA LYS A 120 -5.84 13.83 2.84
C LYS A 120 -6.10 12.38 2.47
N LEU A 121 -5.06 11.60 2.14
CA LEU A 121 -5.18 10.17 1.84
C LEU A 121 -5.73 9.38 3.04
N CYS A 122 -5.26 9.67 4.26
CA CYS A 122 -5.82 9.09 5.48
C CYS A 122 -7.32 9.39 5.63
N ARG A 123 -7.71 10.66 5.50
CA ARG A 123 -9.12 11.09 5.58
C ARG A 123 -9.99 10.48 4.47
N ASP A 124 -9.45 10.33 3.27
CA ASP A 124 -10.19 9.73 2.16
C ASP A 124 -10.39 8.23 2.39
N ALA A 125 -9.38 7.51 2.92
CA ALA A 125 -9.55 6.12 3.34
C ALA A 125 -10.64 5.96 4.41
N GLU A 126 -10.67 6.85 5.41
CA GLU A 126 -11.70 6.86 6.45
C GLU A 126 -13.10 7.09 5.85
N LYS A 127 -13.26 8.11 4.99
CA LYS A 127 -14.56 8.40 4.32
C LYS A 127 -15.06 7.22 3.50
N ILE A 128 -14.17 6.55 2.76
CA ILE A 128 -14.51 5.37 1.98
C ILE A 128 -14.96 4.23 2.91
N ALA A 129 -14.22 3.98 3.99
CA ALA A 129 -14.61 2.97 4.97
C ALA A 129 -16.00 3.25 5.59
N VAL A 130 -16.29 4.51 5.94
CA VAL A 130 -17.60 4.93 6.45
C VAL A 130 -18.70 4.74 5.40
N MET A 131 -18.43 5.09 4.15
CA MET A 131 -19.37 4.90 3.03
C MET A 131 -19.69 3.42 2.82
N LEU A 132 -18.67 2.56 2.76
CA LEU A 132 -18.83 1.11 2.64
C LEU A 132 -19.60 0.53 3.82
N GLY A 133 -19.28 0.96 5.05
CA GLY A 133 -19.99 0.54 6.26
C GLY A 133 -21.47 0.91 6.24
N LYS A 134 -21.81 2.12 5.79
CA LYS A 134 -23.22 2.54 5.60
C LYS A 134 -23.92 1.69 4.54
N GLY A 135 -23.25 1.33 3.45
CA GLY A 135 -23.79 0.44 2.42
C GLY A 135 -24.14 -0.93 2.99
N ILE A 136 -23.24 -1.52 3.79
CA ILE A 136 -23.48 -2.79 4.48
C ILE A 136 -24.68 -2.67 5.43
N LEU A 137 -24.70 -1.65 6.29
CA LEU A 137 -25.80 -1.44 7.25
C LEU A 137 -27.15 -1.13 6.57
N GLY A 138 -27.11 -0.53 5.38
CA GLY A 138 -28.28 -0.30 4.53
C GLY A 138 -28.77 -1.57 3.80
N GLY A 139 -28.10 -2.70 3.94
CA GLY A 139 -28.46 -3.95 3.28
C GLY A 139 -28.11 -4.00 1.79
N ASN A 140 -27.13 -3.21 1.34
CA ASN A 140 -26.65 -3.32 -0.03
C ASN A 140 -25.92 -4.66 -0.23
N VAL A 141 -26.45 -5.48 -1.12
CA VAL A 141 -25.92 -6.81 -1.49
C VAL A 141 -25.73 -6.94 -3.00
N ASP A 142 -25.61 -5.81 -3.71
CA ASP A 142 -25.48 -5.78 -5.16
C ASP A 142 -24.25 -6.56 -5.64
N ILE A 143 -24.44 -7.33 -6.71
CA ILE A 143 -23.36 -8.06 -7.37
C ILE A 143 -22.70 -7.10 -8.35
N ASN A 144 -21.59 -6.49 -7.93
CA ASN A 144 -20.89 -5.46 -8.70
C ASN A 144 -19.37 -5.66 -8.67
N PRO A 145 -18.84 -6.73 -9.30
CA PRO A 145 -17.42 -7.06 -9.25
C PRO A 145 -16.59 -5.97 -9.97
N SER A 146 -15.49 -5.55 -9.34
CA SER A 146 -14.54 -4.62 -9.94
C SER A 146 -13.65 -5.30 -10.97
N LYS A 147 -13.14 -4.51 -11.92
CA LYS A 147 -12.05 -4.92 -12.82
C LYS A 147 -11.01 -3.82 -12.89
N CYS A 148 -9.80 -4.17 -12.48
CA CYS A 148 -8.64 -3.28 -12.40
C CYS A 148 -7.51 -3.88 -13.24
N GLY A 149 -7.25 -3.29 -14.40
CA GLY A 149 -6.34 -3.88 -15.38
C GLY A 149 -6.76 -5.31 -15.76
N GLY A 150 -5.85 -6.27 -15.56
CA GLY A 150 -6.11 -7.70 -15.81
C GLY A 150 -6.77 -8.45 -14.66
N LYS A 151 -6.97 -7.84 -13.49
CA LYS A 151 -7.50 -8.49 -12.29
C LYS A 151 -8.97 -8.15 -12.08
N THR A 152 -9.75 -9.11 -11.61
CA THR A 152 -11.16 -8.93 -11.30
C THR A 152 -11.46 -9.27 -9.85
N GLY A 153 -12.55 -8.71 -9.31
CA GLY A 153 -13.09 -9.12 -8.02
C GLY A 153 -13.56 -10.58 -7.97
N CYS A 154 -13.57 -11.28 -9.12
CA CYS A 154 -13.97 -12.68 -9.25
C CYS A 154 -12.80 -13.66 -9.11
N ASP A 155 -11.55 -13.24 -9.39
CA ASP A 155 -10.38 -14.14 -9.55
C ASP A 155 -10.14 -15.06 -8.35
N TYR A 156 -10.40 -14.56 -7.14
CA TYR A 156 -10.23 -15.28 -5.88
C TYR A 156 -11.54 -15.40 -5.09
N CYS A 157 -12.69 -15.12 -5.70
CA CYS A 157 -13.99 -15.12 -5.01
C CYS A 157 -14.53 -16.56 -4.86
N PRO A 158 -14.71 -17.07 -3.62
CA PRO A 158 -15.23 -18.44 -3.42
C PRO A 158 -16.74 -18.56 -3.69
N TYR A 159 -17.44 -17.43 -3.90
CA TYR A 159 -18.89 -17.37 -4.05
C TYR A 159 -19.37 -17.28 -5.51
N ALA A 160 -18.50 -17.54 -6.48
CA ALA A 160 -18.82 -17.49 -7.91
C ALA A 160 -20.03 -18.38 -8.28
N SER A 161 -20.19 -19.54 -7.62
CA SER A 161 -21.32 -20.45 -7.83
C SER A 161 -22.65 -19.95 -7.25
N VAL A 162 -22.61 -18.98 -6.35
CA VAL A 162 -23.79 -18.45 -5.64
C VAL A 162 -24.26 -17.15 -6.27
N CYS A 163 -23.35 -16.25 -6.62
CA CYS A 163 -23.70 -14.92 -7.11
C CYS A 163 -24.35 -14.93 -8.50
N ARG A 164 -24.19 -16.01 -9.28
CA ARG A 164 -24.70 -16.15 -10.66
C ARG A 164 -24.25 -15.03 -11.60
N PHE A 165 -23.13 -14.36 -11.28
CA PHE A 165 -22.51 -13.41 -12.20
C PHE A 165 -22.00 -14.15 -13.43
N GLU A 166 -22.53 -13.82 -14.61
CA GLU A 166 -22.15 -14.48 -15.85
C GLU A 166 -20.82 -13.94 -16.36
N MET A 167 -19.74 -14.71 -16.18
CA MET A 167 -18.41 -14.40 -16.70
C MET A 167 -18.29 -14.70 -18.21
N ARG A 168 -19.08 -14.00 -19.03
CA ARG A 168 -19.00 -14.08 -20.50
C ARG A 168 -18.12 -12.95 -21.05
N GLU A 169 -17.76 -12.99 -22.34
CA GLU A 169 -16.96 -11.95 -22.99
C GLU A 169 -17.55 -10.53 -22.85
N ASN A 170 -18.87 -10.41 -22.65
CA ASN A 170 -19.58 -9.14 -22.42
C ASN A 170 -19.99 -8.92 -20.95
N ALA A 171 -19.31 -9.55 -20.00
CA ALA A 171 -19.62 -9.37 -18.58
C ALA A 171 -19.43 -7.90 -18.17
N HIS A 172 -20.46 -7.32 -17.56
CA HIS A 172 -20.44 -5.93 -17.10
C HIS A 172 -19.74 -5.83 -15.74
N TYR A 173 -18.41 -5.74 -15.79
CA TYR A 173 -17.61 -5.38 -14.62
C TYR A 173 -17.69 -3.88 -14.34
N ARG A 174 -17.56 -3.49 -13.07
CA ARG A 174 -17.25 -2.10 -12.72
C ARG A 174 -15.79 -1.84 -13.04
N GLU A 175 -15.55 -1.20 -14.18
CA GLU A 175 -14.21 -0.77 -14.57
C GLU A 175 -13.66 0.21 -13.54
N THR A 176 -12.47 -0.08 -13.05
CA THR A 176 -11.67 0.80 -12.20
C THR A 176 -10.40 1.09 -12.99
N PRO A 177 -10.40 2.14 -13.83
CA PRO A 177 -9.26 2.48 -14.67
C PRO A 177 -8.00 2.59 -13.83
N VAL A 178 -6.93 1.98 -14.32
CA VAL A 178 -5.59 2.24 -13.81
C VAL A 178 -5.11 3.47 -14.57
N ASP A 179 -4.66 4.50 -13.86
CA ASP A 179 -3.81 5.50 -14.49
C ASP A 179 -2.51 4.77 -14.85
N THR A 180 -2.43 4.28 -16.09
CA THR A 180 -1.14 3.97 -16.66
C THR A 180 -0.49 5.33 -16.84
N ASP A 181 0.52 5.65 -16.02
CA ASP A 181 1.44 6.75 -16.32
C ASP A 181 2.04 6.53 -17.72
N GLU A 182 1.32 6.98 -18.74
CA GLU A 182 1.75 7.31 -20.08
C GLU A 182 1.16 8.69 -20.41
N GLN A 183 1.78 9.72 -19.83
CA GLN A 183 2.05 11.00 -20.49
C GLN A 183 3.14 11.79 -19.78
#